data_AF-A0A952V3F0-F1
#
_entry.id   AF-A0A952V3F0-F1
#
_cell.length_a   1.000
_cell.length_b   1.000
_cell.length_c   1.000
_cell.angle_alpha   90.00
_cell.angle_beta   90.00
_cell.angle_gamma   90.00
#
_symmetry.space_group_name_H-M   'P 1'
#
loop_
_entity.id
_entity.type
_entity.pdbx_description
1 polymer ?
#
loop_
_entity_poly.entity_id
_entity_poly.type
_entity_poly.pdbx_seq_one_letter_code
_entity_poly.pdbx_strand_id
1 'polypeptide(L)'
;MKSSLLSIAAFVVVLAASGAVTACSDDDHDHDDHDHDAHGSTPESCEAFHDACAAKSSSNPKAKECDDFVHVAGRTEADCAAKKDECVAACQ
;
A
#
# COMPACT_ATOMS: atom_id res chain seq x y z
N MET A 1 18.94 -38.19 -12.82
CA MET A 1 18.65 -38.16 -11.37
C MET A 1 17.18 -37.83 -11.21
N LYS A 2 16.48 -38.61 -10.39
CA LYS A 2 15.03 -38.62 -10.17
C LYS A 2 14.65 -37.57 -9.13
N SER A 3 13.63 -36.78 -9.41
CA SER A 3 12.76 -36.12 -8.42
C SER A 3 11.45 -35.87 -9.17
N SER A 4 10.41 -36.71 -9.09
CA SER A 4 9.54 -37.01 -7.94
C SER A 4 9.29 -35.78 -7.09
N LEU A 5 8.05 -35.27 -7.11
CA LEU A 5 7.20 -35.12 -5.92
C LEU A 5 5.79 -34.73 -6.38
N LEU A 6 4.85 -35.66 -6.14
CA LEU A 6 3.42 -35.42 -6.12
C LEU A 6 3.12 -34.37 -5.05
N SER A 7 2.12 -33.52 -5.28
CA SER A 7 1.28 -33.07 -4.17
C SER A 7 -0.13 -32.73 -4.65
N ILE A 8 -1.05 -33.59 -4.24
CA ILE A 8 -2.49 -33.49 -4.41
C ILE A 8 -2.98 -32.60 -3.27
N ALA A 9 -3.74 -31.56 -3.58
CA ALA A 9 -4.60 -30.90 -2.60
C ALA A 9 -5.92 -30.52 -3.28
N ALA A 10 -6.85 -31.48 -3.27
CA ALA A 10 -8.25 -31.24 -3.55
C ALA A 10 -8.83 -30.39 -2.41
N PHE A 11 -9.19 -29.15 -2.70
CA PHE A 11 -9.98 -28.33 -1.78
C PHE A 11 -11.46 -28.55 -2.09
N VAL A 12 -12.09 -29.44 -1.32
CA VAL A 12 -13.55 -29.54 -1.22
C VAL A 12 -13.96 -28.80 0.03
N VAL A 13 -14.64 -27.66 -0.13
CA VAL A 13 -15.43 -27.05 0.94
C VAL A 13 -16.80 -26.73 0.37
N VAL A 14 -17.78 -27.58 0.69
CA VAL A 14 -19.20 -27.27 0.59
C VAL A 14 -19.66 -26.96 2.00
N LEU A 15 -20.11 -25.72 2.25
CA LEU A 15 -21.00 -25.45 3.37
C LEU A 15 -22.28 -24.78 2.85
N ALA A 16 -23.40 -25.37 3.29
CA ALA A 16 -24.74 -25.14 2.82
C ALA A 16 -25.41 -23.95 3.51
N ALA A 17 -26.10 -23.16 2.67
CA ALA A 17 -27.45 -22.62 2.80
C ALA A 17 -28.01 -22.20 4.18
N SER A 18 -28.35 -20.91 4.22
CA SER A 18 -29.63 -20.34 4.65
C SER A 18 -29.97 -20.33 6.15
N GLY A 19 -29.70 -19.17 6.77
CA GLY A 19 -30.31 -18.76 8.04
C GLY A 19 -30.93 -17.36 7.92
N ALA A 20 -32.26 -17.33 7.96
CA ALA A 20 -33.15 -16.27 8.44
C ALA A 20 -33.06 -14.84 7.85
N VAL A 21 -34.16 -14.44 7.18
CA VAL A 21 -34.53 -13.04 6.93
C VAL A 21 -34.75 -12.31 8.25
N THR A 22 -33.90 -11.33 8.55
CA THR A 22 -34.23 -10.26 9.48
C THR A 22 -34.52 -9.02 8.66
N ALA A 23 -35.80 -8.66 8.59
CA ALA A 23 -36.23 -7.31 8.27
C ALA A 23 -35.65 -6.37 9.33
N CYS A 24 -34.52 -5.75 9.01
CA CYS A 24 -33.97 -4.64 9.75
C CYS A 24 -33.99 -3.44 8.79
N SER A 25 -34.66 -2.41 9.28
CA SER A 25 -34.97 -1.11 8.71
C SER A 25 -34.05 -0.60 7.60
N ASP A 26 -34.65 -0.07 6.54
CA ASP A 26 -34.14 1.08 5.78
C ASP A 26 -33.73 2.19 6.76
N ASP A 27 -32.45 2.31 7.09
CA ASP A 27 -31.86 3.50 7.73
C ASP A 27 -30.32 3.37 7.64
N ASP A 28 -29.72 4.23 6.82
CA ASP A 28 -28.29 4.59 6.74
C ASP A 28 -27.23 3.46 6.67
N HIS A 29 -26.76 3.16 5.45
CA HIS A 29 -25.43 2.59 5.18
C HIS A 29 -24.63 3.62 4.37
N ASP A 30 -23.65 4.36 4.93
CA ASP A 30 -22.34 3.96 5.49
C ASP A 30 -21.30 3.71 4.38
N HIS A 31 -20.05 4.06 4.70
CA HIS A 31 -18.81 4.05 3.91
C HIS A 31 -18.48 5.32 3.11
N ASP A 32 -17.77 6.25 3.77
CA ASP A 32 -16.36 6.48 3.45
C ASP A 32 -15.72 7.22 4.64
N ASP A 33 -15.54 6.51 5.76
CA ASP A 33 -14.40 6.80 6.63
C ASP A 33 -13.17 6.45 5.78
N HIS A 34 -12.70 7.43 5.02
CA HIS A 34 -11.38 7.39 4.42
C HIS A 34 -10.37 7.39 5.57
N ASP A 35 -10.10 6.20 6.09
CA ASP A 35 -9.01 5.90 7.01
C ASP A 35 -7.70 6.17 6.25
N HIS A 36 -7.29 7.44 6.26
CA HIS A 36 -6.08 7.93 5.60
C HIS A 36 -4.79 7.62 6.40
N ASP A 37 -4.87 6.85 7.49
CA ASP A 37 -3.81 6.87 8.52
C ASP A 37 -3.07 5.54 8.71
N ALA A 38 -3.11 4.63 7.73
CA ALA A 38 -2.21 3.48 7.70
C ALA A 38 -1.02 3.70 6.76
N HIS A 39 -0.46 4.92 6.72
CA HIS A 39 0.93 5.07 6.31
C HIS A 39 1.80 4.44 7.41
N GLY A 40 2.08 3.14 7.28
CA GLY A 40 3.07 2.48 8.12
C GLY A 40 4.33 3.34 8.17
N SER A 41 4.83 3.62 9.37
CA SER A 41 5.90 4.58 9.66
C SER A 41 6.87 4.72 8.49
N THR A 42 6.80 5.84 7.77
CA THR A 42 7.71 6.13 6.67
C THR A 42 9.14 6.08 7.21
N PRO A 43 10.07 5.36 6.57
CA PRO A 43 11.47 5.36 7.00
C PRO A 43 12.04 6.77 7.06
N GLU A 44 12.88 7.09 8.05
CA GLU A 44 13.45 8.44 8.25
C GLU A 44 14.18 8.95 6.98
N SER A 45 14.82 8.03 6.25
CA SER A 45 15.47 8.34 4.98
C SER A 45 14.50 8.75 3.87
N CYS A 46 13.26 8.25 3.90
CA CYS A 46 12.17 8.59 3.00
C CYS A 46 11.49 9.91 3.40
N GLU A 47 11.27 10.17 4.70
CA GLU A 47 10.74 11.44 5.19
C GLU A 47 11.58 12.63 4.72
N ALA A 48 12.91 12.48 4.75
CA ALA A 48 13.84 13.55 4.37
C ALA A 48 13.67 14.08 2.94
N PHE A 49 13.16 13.28 2.00
CA PHE A 49 12.84 13.74 0.64
C PHE A 49 11.34 13.82 0.35
N HIS A 50 10.48 13.16 1.13
CA HIS A 50 9.03 13.32 1.03
C HIS A 50 8.63 14.79 1.17
N ASP A 51 9.05 15.48 2.24
CA ASP A 51 8.70 16.91 2.43
C ASP A 51 9.23 17.79 1.30
N ALA A 52 10.45 17.55 0.84
CA ALA A 52 11.07 18.30 -0.24
C ALA A 52 10.32 18.10 -1.57
N CYS A 53 9.86 16.88 -1.83
CA CYS A 53 9.20 16.48 -3.06
C CYS A 53 7.69 16.76 -3.06
N ALA A 54 7.02 16.65 -1.92
CA ALA A 54 5.58 16.90 -1.78
C ALA A 54 5.21 18.33 -2.20
N ALA A 55 6.04 19.31 -1.87
CA ALA A 55 5.84 20.70 -2.29
C ALA A 55 6.00 20.92 -3.81
N LYS A 56 6.71 20.03 -4.51
CA LYS A 56 7.01 20.15 -5.95
C LYS A 56 6.36 19.08 -6.82
N SER A 57 5.72 18.06 -6.25
CA SER A 57 5.14 16.91 -6.95
C SER A 57 4.07 17.34 -7.97
N SER A 58 3.37 18.45 -7.69
CA SER A 58 2.38 19.01 -8.61
C SER A 58 2.96 19.67 -9.87
N SER A 59 4.25 20.03 -9.88
CA SER A 59 4.89 20.82 -10.95
C SER A 59 6.15 20.18 -11.52
N ASN A 60 6.66 19.11 -10.91
CA ASN A 60 7.83 18.38 -11.37
C ASN A 60 7.54 16.87 -11.39
N PRO A 61 7.50 16.22 -12.56
CA PRO A 61 7.16 14.80 -12.66
C PRO A 61 8.15 13.92 -11.90
N LYS A 62 9.44 14.31 -11.80
CA LYS A 62 10.41 13.57 -10.99
C LYS A 62 10.18 13.71 -9.49
N ALA A 63 9.73 14.89 -9.05
CA ALA A 63 9.34 15.08 -7.65
C ALA A 63 8.09 14.23 -7.33
N LYS A 64 7.15 14.13 -8.27
CA LYS A 64 6.00 13.24 -8.13
C LYS A 64 6.41 11.77 -8.05
N GLU A 65 7.33 11.30 -8.89
CA GLU A 65 7.83 9.92 -8.79
C GLU A 65 8.48 9.62 -7.43
N CYS A 66 9.20 10.57 -6.86
CA CYS A 66 9.81 10.45 -5.54
C CYS A 66 8.79 10.50 -4.40
N ASP A 67 7.77 11.34 -4.51
CA ASP A 67 6.65 11.42 -3.58
C ASP A 67 5.77 10.16 -3.63
N ASP A 68 5.47 9.65 -4.83
CA ASP A 68 4.74 8.39 -5.00
C ASP A 68 5.57 7.20 -4.47
N PHE A 69 6.90 7.24 -4.58
CA PHE A 69 7.79 6.18 -4.09
C PHE A 69 7.73 5.98 -2.58
N VAL A 70 7.65 7.06 -1.80
CA VAL A 70 7.53 6.99 -0.32
C VAL A 70 6.16 6.51 0.14
N HIS A 71 5.12 6.69 -0.68
CA HIS A 71 3.77 6.18 -0.38
C HIS A 71 3.60 4.69 -0.71
N VAL A 72 4.59 4.02 -1.31
CA VAL A 72 4.53 2.57 -1.55
C VAL A 72 4.69 1.81 -0.22
N ALA A 73 3.72 0.96 0.11
CA ALA A 73 3.78 0.13 1.30
C ALA A 73 4.96 -0.86 1.28
N GLY A 74 5.59 -1.07 2.43
CA GLY A 74 6.67 -2.05 2.60
C GLY A 74 8.06 -1.58 2.18
N ARG A 75 8.28 -0.27 2.04
CA ARG A 75 9.60 0.31 1.80
C ARG A 75 10.50 0.16 3.02
N THR A 76 11.76 -0.16 2.78
CA THR A 76 12.79 -0.25 3.82
C THR A 76 13.67 1.01 3.82
N GLU A 77 14.38 1.29 4.92
CA GLU A 77 15.40 2.35 4.94
C GLU A 77 16.42 2.22 3.79
N ALA A 78 16.78 1.00 3.39
CA ALA A 78 17.73 0.78 2.30
C ALA A 78 17.18 1.24 0.94
N ASP A 79 15.89 0.98 0.67
CA ASP A 79 15.23 1.44 -0.55
C ASP A 79 15.17 2.98 -0.59
N CYS A 80 14.81 3.58 0.54
CA CYS A 80 14.76 5.04 0.71
C CYS A 80 16.13 5.69 0.55
N ALA A 81 17.15 5.15 1.22
CA ALA A 81 18.51 5.67 1.17
C ALA A 81 19.10 5.58 -0.24
N ALA A 82 18.82 4.50 -0.99
CA ALA A 82 19.27 4.35 -2.36
C ALA A 82 18.65 5.39 -3.32
N LYS A 83 17.45 5.90 -3.00
CA LYS A 83 16.73 6.89 -3.80
C LYS A 83 16.88 8.32 -3.28
N LYS A 84 17.38 8.50 -2.06
CA LYS A 84 17.49 9.79 -1.37
C LYS A 84 18.21 10.85 -2.20
N ASP A 85 19.43 10.58 -2.69
CA ASP A 85 20.20 11.59 -3.43
C ASP A 85 19.53 11.98 -4.76
N GLU A 86 18.96 11.02 -5.48
CA GLU A 86 18.21 11.27 -6.72
C GLU A 86 16.98 12.14 -6.45
N CYS A 87 16.23 11.81 -5.41
CA CYS A 87 15.00 12.52 -5.04
C CYS A 87 15.28 13.91 -4.48
N VAL A 88 16.26 14.05 -3.60
CA VAL A 88 16.69 15.36 -3.10
C VAL A 88 17.15 16.26 -4.25
N ALA A 89 17.91 15.74 -5.21
CA ALA A 89 18.34 16.52 -6.38
C ALA A 89 17.19 16.89 -7.32
N ALA A 90 16.18 16.00 -7.47
CA ALA A 90 15.01 16.26 -8.28
C ALA A 90 14.05 17.28 -7.65
N CYS A 91 14.07 17.42 -6.32
CA CYS A 91 13.11 18.22 -5.56
C CYS A 91 13.68 19.56 -5.05
N GLN A 92 14.98 19.81 -5.26
CA GLN A 92 15.61 21.13 -5.04
C GLN A 92 15.10 22.20 -6.03
#